data_AF-A0A818FGT3-F1
#
_entry.id   AF-A0A818FGT3-F1
#
_cell.length_a   1.000
_cell.length_b   1.000
_cell.length_c   1.000
_cell.angle_alpha   90.00
_cell.angle_beta   90.00
_cell.angle_gamma   90.00
#
_symmetry.space_group_name_H-M   'P 1'
#
loop_
_entity.id
_entity.type
_entity.pdbx_description
1 polymer ?
#
loop_
_entity_poly.entity_id
_entity_poly.type
_entity_poly.pdbx_seq_one_letter_code
_entity_poly.pdbx_strand_id
1 'polypeptide(L)'
;LHQRGVYIKLGQIASTRPDIIPKPYLKKFAQLQDGVPAQSGEYARQMIEQAFGKPLEEIFSEFNPQPVGAATIGQAHEARLK
;
A
#
# COMPACT_ATOMS: atom_id res chain seq x y z
N LEU A 1 -14.22 7.25 10.28
CA LEU A 1 -13.83 6.80 8.91
C LEU A 1 -13.60 5.29 8.85
N HIS A 2 -14.61 4.47 9.21
CA HIS A 2 -14.40 3.06 9.60
C HIS A 2 -14.82 2.02 8.52
N GLN A 3 -15.05 2.42 7.26
CA GLN A 3 -15.61 1.52 6.24
C GLN A 3 -14.89 1.54 4.87
N ARG A 4 -13.67 2.08 4.77
CA ARG A 4 -12.98 2.26 3.47
C ARG A 4 -12.48 0.95 2.83
N GLY A 5 -12.13 -0.07 3.63
CA GLY A 5 -11.68 -1.37 3.12
C GLY A 5 -12.77 -2.20 2.42
N VAL A 6 -14.04 -1.98 2.80
CA VAL A 6 -15.20 -2.65 2.18
C VAL A 6 -15.36 -2.21 0.73
N TYR A 7 -15.19 -0.91 0.44
CA TYR A 7 -15.31 -0.37 -0.91
C TYR A 7 -14.23 -0.87 -1.88
N ILE A 8 -13.03 -1.15 -1.39
CA ILE A 8 -11.93 -1.65 -2.23
C ILE A 8 -12.10 -3.14 -2.54
N LYS A 9 -12.51 -3.94 -1.54
CA LYS A 9 -12.88 -5.34 -1.78
C LYS A 9 -14.08 -5.45 -2.73
N LEU A 10 -15.07 -4.55 -2.61
CA LEU A 10 -16.17 -4.45 -3.56
C LEU A 10 -15.68 -4.10 -4.97
N GLY A 11 -14.75 -3.16 -5.11
CA GLY A 11 -14.14 -2.82 -6.39
C GLY A 11 -13.43 -4.02 -7.04
N GLN A 12 -12.65 -4.78 -6.26
CA GLN A 12 -11.97 -5.99 -6.76
C GLN A 12 -12.96 -7.09 -7.18
N ILE A 13 -13.98 -7.37 -6.36
CA ILE A 13 -15.03 -8.36 -6.69
C ILE A 13 -15.80 -7.94 -7.94
N ALA A 14 -16.04 -6.65 -8.10
CA ALA A 14 -16.77 -6.16 -9.26
C ALA A 14 -15.93 -6.10 -10.54
N SER A 15 -14.61 -5.96 -10.44
CA SER A 15 -13.69 -6.07 -11.58
C SER A 15 -13.63 -7.48 -12.19
N THR A 16 -14.10 -8.52 -11.49
CA THR A 16 -14.18 -9.89 -12.04
C THR A 16 -15.53 -10.19 -12.73
N ARG A 17 -16.51 -9.28 -12.62
CA ARG A 17 -17.77 -9.31 -13.40
C ARG A 17 -18.08 -7.91 -13.98
N PRO A 18 -17.55 -7.60 -15.19
CA PRO A 18 -17.69 -6.28 -15.80
C PRO A 18 -19.15 -5.89 -16.13
N ASP A 19 -20.11 -6.82 -16.09
CA ASP A 19 -21.53 -6.56 -16.32
C ASP A 19 -22.24 -5.87 -15.13
N ILE A 20 -21.58 -5.77 -13.96
CA ILE A 20 -22.20 -5.29 -12.72
C ILE A 20 -21.88 -3.82 -12.42
N ILE A 21 -20.79 -3.25 -12.97
CA ILE A 21 -20.42 -1.85 -12.71
C ILE A 21 -20.52 -1.00 -13.98
N PRO A 22 -21.44 -0.02 -14.02
CA PRO A 22 -21.51 0.91 -15.14
C PRO A 22 -20.20 1.67 -15.32
N LYS A 23 -19.73 1.80 -16.57
CA LYS A 23 -18.48 2.48 -16.98
C LYS A 23 -18.16 3.79 -16.24
N PRO A 24 -19.12 4.67 -15.88
CA PRO A 24 -18.83 5.90 -15.13
C PRO A 24 -18.20 5.68 -13.75
N TYR A 25 -18.46 4.54 -13.10
CA TYR A 25 -17.97 4.23 -11.76
C TYR A 25 -16.55 3.67 -11.77
N LEU A 26 -16.14 2.94 -12.82
CA LEU A 26 -14.78 2.41 -12.94
C LEU A 26 -13.73 3.53 -12.91
N LYS A 27 -14.01 4.67 -13.55
CA LYS A 27 -13.11 5.84 -13.56
C LYS A 27 -12.98 6.47 -12.16
N LYS A 28 -14.06 6.47 -11.37
CA LYS A 28 -14.03 6.93 -9.96
C LYS A 28 -13.31 5.94 -9.04
N PHE A 29 -13.44 4.63 -9.26
CA PHE A 29 -12.69 3.63 -8.50
C PHE A 29 -11.20 3.64 -8.81
N ALA A 30 -10.82 3.87 -10.06
CA ALA A 30 -9.42 4.09 -10.44
C ALA A 30 -8.83 5.35 -9.77
N GLN A 31 -9.59 6.46 -9.76
CA GLN A 31 -9.20 7.69 -9.04
C GLN A 31 -9.13 7.53 -7.52
N LEU A 32 -9.88 6.59 -6.93
CA LEU A 32 -9.77 6.25 -5.50
C LEU A 32 -8.55 5.37 -5.18
N GLN A 33 -7.94 4.74 -6.19
CA GLN A 33 -6.72 3.95 -6.05
C GLN A 33 -5.46 4.82 -6.22
N ASP A 34 -5.52 5.86 -7.06
CA ASP A 34 -4.42 6.82 -7.23
C ASP A 34 -4.38 7.85 -6.09
N GLY A 35 -3.24 7.94 -5.40
CA GLY A 35 -2.96 9.03 -4.46
C GLY A 35 -3.13 8.71 -2.97
N VAL A 36 -2.97 7.44 -2.56
CA VAL A 36 -2.79 7.15 -1.13
C VAL A 36 -1.46 7.76 -0.68
N PRO A 37 -1.47 8.76 0.24
CA PRO A 37 -0.23 9.32 0.75
C PRO A 37 0.52 8.24 1.53
N ALA A 38 1.79 8.06 1.21
CA ALA A 38 2.65 7.16 1.96
C ALA A 38 2.91 7.72 3.37
N GLN A 39 3.09 6.82 4.32
CA GLN A 39 3.66 7.15 5.62
C GLN A 39 5.16 7.44 5.47
N SER A 40 5.72 8.12 6.47
CA SER A 40 7.13 8.49 6.44
C SER A 40 8.07 7.28 6.43
N GLY A 41 9.30 7.48 5.94
CA GLY A 41 10.31 6.42 5.93
C GLY A 41 10.68 5.94 7.34
N GLU A 42 10.61 6.82 8.33
CA GLU A 42 10.83 6.49 9.74
C GLU A 42 9.73 5.57 10.29
N TYR A 43 8.48 5.82 9.91
CA TYR A 43 7.38 4.91 10.28
C TYR A 43 7.60 3.52 9.67
N ALA A 44 7.95 3.45 8.37
CA ALA A 44 8.26 2.19 7.71
C ALA A 44 9.41 1.46 8.39
N ARG A 45 10.50 2.17 8.71
CA ARG A 45 11.64 1.63 9.46
C ARG A 45 11.20 1.03 10.79
N GLN A 46 10.49 1.79 11.60
CA GLN A 46 10.03 1.35 12.92
C GLN A 46 9.17 0.09 12.81
N MET A 47 8.27 0.03 11.84
CA MET A 47 7.42 -1.14 11.62
C MET A 47 8.22 -2.39 11.23
N ILE A 48 9.25 -2.23 10.39
CA ILE A 48 10.15 -3.33 10.01
C ILE A 48 10.92 -3.82 11.25
N GLU A 49 11.54 -2.92 12.01
CA GLU A 49 12.30 -3.29 13.20
C GLU A 49 11.43 -4.01 14.24
N GLN A 50 10.19 -3.55 14.45
CA GLN A 50 9.22 -4.20 15.32
C GLN A 50 8.82 -5.59 14.82
N ALA A 51 8.62 -5.77 13.50
CA ALA A 51 8.22 -7.05 12.93
C ALA A 51 9.33 -8.11 13.00
N PHE A 52 10.59 -7.70 12.84
CA PHE A 52 11.75 -8.60 12.85
C PHE A 52 12.47 -8.70 14.19
N GLY A 53 12.19 -7.80 15.14
CA GLY A 53 12.83 -7.75 16.46
C GLY A 53 14.30 -7.40 16.41
N LYS A 54 14.76 -6.74 15.34
CA LYS A 54 16.16 -6.38 15.08
C LYS A 54 16.25 -4.98 14.48
N PRO A 55 17.37 -4.26 14.70
CA PRO A 55 17.65 -3.02 13.98
C PRO A 55 17.59 -3.22 12.45
N LEU A 56 17.13 -2.20 11.72
CA LEU A 56 17.02 -2.24 10.26
C LEU A 56 18.36 -2.58 9.61
N GLU A 57 19.45 -2.01 10.15
CA GLU A 57 20.83 -2.22 9.72
C GLU A 57 21.33 -3.63 9.96
N GLU A 58 20.64 -4.48 10.73
CA GLU A 58 20.98 -5.90 10.86
C GLU A 58 20.32 -6.75 9.77
N ILE A 59 19.25 -6.25 9.16
CA ILE A 59 18.42 -6.97 8.18
C ILE A 59 18.85 -6.60 6.76
N PHE A 60 19.07 -5.30 6.51
CA PHE A 60 19.37 -4.74 5.20
C PHE A 60 20.73 -4.03 5.22
N SER A 61 21.48 -4.13 4.12
CA SER A 61 22.69 -3.33 3.89
C SER A 61 22.36 -1.93 3.37
N GLU A 62 21.23 -1.78 2.67
CA GLU A 62 20.72 -0.51 2.13
C GLU A 62 19.19 -0.48 2.27
N PHE A 63 18.62 0.68 2.61
CA PHE A 63 17.17 0.89 2.66
C PHE A 63 16.84 2.31 2.21
N ASN A 64 15.95 2.45 1.23
CA ASN A 64 15.48 3.74 0.76
C ASN A 64 14.24 4.19 1.55
N PRO A 65 14.31 5.28 2.34
CA PRO A 65 13.17 5.79 3.08
C PRO A 65 12.08 6.38 2.17
N GLN A 66 12.41 6.69 0.91
CA GLN A 66 11.43 7.09 -0.09
C GLN A 66 10.65 5.85 -0.56
N PRO A 67 9.31 5.82 -0.42
CA PRO A 67 8.51 4.72 -0.91
C PRO A 67 8.49 4.71 -2.44
N VAL A 68 8.62 3.51 -3.02
CA VAL A 68 8.48 3.28 -4.47
C VAL A 68 7.01 3.27 -4.88
N GLY A 69 6.11 3.01 -3.93
CA GLY A 69 4.66 3.08 -4.13
C GLY A 69 3.90 2.86 -2.82
N ALA A 70 2.65 3.35 -2.78
CA ALA A 70 1.73 3.15 -1.67
C ALA A 70 0.40 2.57 -2.19
N ALA A 71 -0.15 1.64 -1.43
CA ALA A 71 -1.46 1.04 -1.65
C ALA A 71 -2.31 1.22 -0.39
N THR A 72 -3.58 0.84 -0.45
CA THR A 72 -4.53 1.07 0.65
C THR A 72 -4.09 0.48 2.00
N ILE A 73 -3.37 -0.64 2.00
CA ILE A 73 -3.01 -1.38 3.21
C ILE A 73 -1.49 -1.47 3.44
N GLY A 74 -0.69 -0.68 2.73
CA GLY A 74 0.77 -0.72 2.89
C GLY A 74 1.51 0.10 1.86
N GLN A 75 2.82 0.14 1.99
CA GLN A 75 3.73 0.81 1.08
C GLN A 75 4.95 -0.06 0.80
N ALA A 76 5.56 0.13 -0.37
CA ALA A 76 6.74 -0.60 -0.80
C ALA A 76 7.97 0.31 -0.75
N HIS A 77 9.09 -0.24 -0.27
CA HIS A 77 10.39 0.43 -0.21
C HIS A 77 11.43 -0.43 -0.91
N GLU A 78 12.41 0.23 -1.53
CA GLU A 78 13.58 -0.45 -2.08
C GLU A 78 14.59 -0.69 -0.96
N ALA A 79 15.15 -1.91 -0.92
CA ALA A 79 16.15 -2.30 0.06
C ALA A 79 17.05 -3.41 -0.49
N ARG A 80 18.27 -3.49 0.04
CA ARG A 80 19.24 -4.57 -0.25
C ARG A 80 19.45 -5.40 1.00
N LEU A 81 19.30 -6.72 0.89
CA LEU A 81 19.61 -7.65 1.98
C LEU A 81 21.12 -7.69 2.26
N LYS A 82 21.47 -8.02 3.50
CA LYS A 82 22.85 -8.39 3.84
C LYS A 82 23.29 -9.70 3.21
#